data_AF-A0A0B1SLW1-F1
#
_entry.id   AF-A0A0B1SLW1-F1
#
_cell.length_a   1.000
_cell.length_b   1.000
_cell.length_c   1.000
_cell.angle_alpha   90.00
_cell.angle_beta   90.00
_cell.angle_gamma   90.00
#
_symmetry.space_group_name_H-M   'P 1'
#
loop_
_entity.id
_entity.type
_entity.pdbx_description
1 polymer ?
#
loop_
_entity_poly.entity_id
_entity_poly.type
_entity_poly.pdbx_seq_one_letter_code
_entity_poly.pdbx_strand_id
1 'polypeptide(L)'
;MPLADVPDVDIDPSGTFKYILIKCTDNSTKEEKHIVRGYYKCHFHADVLKVAREAVGSAFKLKCVGGGRIKHDNAAKDILVYGYSQV
;
A
#
# COMPACT_ATOMS: atom_id res chain seq x y z
N MET A 1 16.66 -6.17 5.95
CA MET A 1 16.07 -4.84 5.71
C MET A 1 15.38 -4.44 7.00
N PRO A 2 15.84 -3.38 7.70
CA PRO A 2 15.09 -2.81 8.82
C PRO A 2 13.74 -2.26 8.38
N LEU A 3 12.78 -2.17 9.30
CA LEU A 3 11.45 -1.62 9.03
C LEU A 3 11.49 -0.20 8.47
N ALA A 4 12.51 0.59 8.82
CA ALA A 4 12.73 1.94 8.31
C ALA A 4 12.96 2.00 6.79
N ASP A 5 13.56 0.97 6.19
CA ASP A 5 13.88 0.94 4.75
C ASP A 5 12.65 0.65 3.87
N VAL A 6 11.57 0.12 4.46
CA VAL A 6 10.32 -0.09 3.73
C VAL A 6 9.70 1.28 3.43
N PRO A 7 9.41 1.67 2.17
CA PRO A 7 8.82 2.99 1.90
C PRO A 7 7.46 3.15 2.58
N ASP A 8 7.19 4.29 3.22
CA ASP A 8 5.89 4.53 3.87
C ASP A 8 4.77 4.64 2.83
N VAL A 9 5.06 5.22 1.67
CA VAL A 9 4.12 5.36 0.55
C VAL A 9 4.81 4.88 -0.73
N ASP A 10 4.12 4.02 -1.47
CA ASP A 10 4.51 3.62 -2.82
C ASP A 10 3.23 3.48 -3.65
N ILE A 11 2.97 4.50 -4.48
CA ILE A 11 1.76 4.63 -5.29
C ILE A 11 2.12 5.09 -6.70
N ASP A 12 1.31 4.72 -7.69
CA ASP A 12 1.54 5.20 -9.06
C ASP A 12 1.43 6.74 -9.15
N PRO A 13 2.28 7.38 -9.98
CA PRO A 13 2.43 8.83 -9.99
C PRO A 13 1.22 9.57 -10.60
N SER A 14 0.31 8.87 -11.28
CA SER A 14 -0.89 9.48 -11.84
C SER A 14 -1.97 8.44 -12.13
N GLY A 15 -3.22 8.88 -12.21
CA GLY A 15 -4.37 8.06 -12.60
C GLY A 15 -5.31 7.76 -11.44
N THR A 16 -6.29 6.89 -11.68
CA THR A 16 -7.22 6.41 -10.65
C THR A 16 -7.01 4.92 -10.45
N PHE A 17 -6.68 4.52 -9.22
CA PHE A 17 -6.33 3.14 -8.90
C PHE A 17 -6.79 2.73 -7.50
N LYS A 18 -6.84 1.42 -7.26
CA LYS A 18 -7.15 0.89 -5.93
C LYS A 18 -5.91 0.98 -5.05
N TYR A 19 -6.13 1.26 -3.76
CA TYR A 19 -5.08 1.29 -2.76
C TYR A 19 -5.50 0.51 -1.51
N ILE A 20 -4.51 0.05 -0.76
CA ILE A 20 -4.70 -0.52 0.57
C ILE A 20 -3.81 0.17 1.59
N LEU A 21 -4.31 0.24 2.82
CA LEU A 21 -3.53 0.56 4.00
C LEU A 21 -3.08 -0.75 4.63
N ILE A 22 -1.78 -0.91 4.82
CA ILE A 22 -1.18 -2.14 5.33
C ILE A 22 -0.48 -1.82 6.65
N LYS A 23 -0.79 -2.59 7.68
CA LYS A 23 0.04 -2.67 8.89
C LYS A 23 1.18 -3.65 8.62
N CYS A 24 2.39 -3.13 8.51
CA CYS A 24 3.63 -3.87 8.33
C CYS A 24 4.30 -4.07 9.68
N THR A 25 4.51 -5.32 10.08
CA THR A 25 5.16 -5.68 11.34
C THR A 25 6.45 -6.45 11.06
N ASP A 26 7.56 -6.02 11.64
CA ASP A 26 8.83 -6.76 11.59
C ASP A 26 8.72 -8.03 12.45
N ASN A 27 9.04 -9.19 11.86
CA ASN A 27 8.93 -10.46 12.57
C ASN A 27 9.96 -10.60 13.70
N SER A 28 11.09 -9.92 13.61
CA SER A 28 12.19 -9.97 14.57
C SER A 28 12.01 -8.98 15.72
N THR A 29 11.83 -7.69 15.42
CA THR A 29 11.74 -6.63 16.44
C THR A 29 10.32 -6.43 16.99
N LYS A 30 9.30 -6.96 16.29
CA LYS A 30 7.87 -6.70 16.55
C LYS A 30 7.45 -5.24 16.36
N GLU A 31 8.33 -4.39 15.85
CA GLU A 31 7.99 -3.03 15.48
C GLU A 31 6.98 -3.03 14.33
N GLU A 32 6.14 -2.01 14.31
CA GLU A 32 5.04 -1.94 13.37
C GLU A 32 4.85 -0.53 12.85
N LYS A 33 4.53 -0.44 11.57
CA LYS A 33 4.18 0.81 10.91
C LYS A 33 3.10 0.63 9.86
N HIS A 34 2.47 1.73 9.49
CA HIS A 34 1.48 1.76 8.43
C HIS A 34 2.15 2.16 7.12
N ILE A 35 1.88 1.40 6.07
CA ILE A 35 2.35 1.70 4.72
C ILE A 35 1.16 1.77 3.76
N VAL A 36 1.26 2.66 2.78
CA VAL A 36 0.26 2.86 1.73
C VAL A 36 0.80 2.29 0.42
N ARG A 37 -0.02 1.46 -0.23
CA ARG A 37 0.30 0.85 -1.53
C ARG A 37 -0.88 1.00 -2.48
N GLY A 38 -0.62 1.35 -3.74
CA GLY A 38 -1.68 1.50 -4.75
C GLY A 38 -1.12 1.61 -6.16
N TYR A 39 -1.59 0.73 -7.05
CA TYR A 39 -1.05 0.62 -8.41
C TYR A 39 -2.18 0.46 -9.43
N TYR A 40 -2.02 1.09 -10.59
CA TYR A 40 -2.91 1.03 -11.73
C TYR A 40 -3.04 -0.40 -12.29
N LYS A 41 -1.95 -1.17 -12.25
CA LYS A 41 -1.94 -2.58 -12.67
C LYS A 41 -2.77 -3.51 -11.77
N CYS A 42 -3.16 -3.06 -10.58
CA CYS A 42 -3.88 -3.88 -9.61
C CYS A 42 -5.39 -3.61 -9.70
N HIS A 43 -6.12 -4.54 -10.31
CA HIS A 43 -7.57 -4.44 -10.48
C HIS A 43 -8.34 -4.76 -9.18
N PHE A 44 -7.72 -5.47 -8.23
CA PHE A 44 -8.29 -5.77 -6.92
C PHE A 44 -7.36 -5.37 -5.78
N HIS A 45 -7.93 -5.12 -4.60
CA HIS A 45 -7.18 -4.82 -3.38
C HIS A 45 -6.24 -5.96 -2.97
N ALA A 46 -6.65 -7.22 -3.25
CA ALA A 46 -5.84 -8.41 -3.03
C ALA A 46 -4.57 -8.43 -3.89
N ASP A 47 -4.61 -7.89 -5.12
CA ASP A 47 -3.45 -7.82 -6.01
C ASP A 47 -2.39 -6.86 -5.44
N VAL A 48 -2.84 -5.71 -4.90
CA VAL A 48 -1.94 -4.75 -4.25
C VAL A 48 -1.25 -5.40 -3.05
N LEU A 49 -1.98 -6.19 -2.26
CA LEU A 49 -1.41 -6.91 -1.12
C LEU A 49 -0.40 -7.97 -1.55
N LYS A 50 -0.65 -8.67 -2.67
CA LYS A 50 0.29 -9.64 -3.23
C LYS A 50 1.60 -8.96 -3.66
N VAL A 51 1.50 -7.86 -4.43
CA VAL A 51 2.67 -7.07 -4.85
C VAL A 51 3.46 -6.56 -3.65
N ALA A 52 2.76 -6.04 -2.62
CA ALA A 52 3.41 -5.56 -1.41
C ALA A 52 4.17 -6.68 -0.67
N ARG A 53 3.61 -7.89 -0.59
CA ARG A 53 4.28 -9.06 0.02
C ARG A 53 5.52 -9.49 -0.75
N GLU A 54 5.46 -9.49 -2.08
CA GLU A 54 6.60 -9.82 -2.93
C GLU A 54 7.72 -8.78 -2.78
N ALA A 55 7.39 -7.50 -2.62
CA ALA A 55 8.36 -6.41 -2.47
C ALA A 55 9.10 -6.44 -1.12
N VAL A 56 8.40 -6.70 0.00
CA VAL A 56 9.01 -6.68 1.34
C VAL A 56 9.59 -8.04 1.78
N GLY A 57 9.14 -9.14 1.16
CA GLY A 57 9.57 -10.50 1.48
C GLY A 57 9.00 -11.06 2.80
N SER A 58 9.53 -12.20 3.24
CA SER A 58 9.03 -12.97 4.40
C SER A 58 9.47 -12.44 5.77
N ALA A 59 10.37 -11.44 5.81
CA ALA A 59 10.83 -10.81 7.05
C ALA A 59 9.74 -9.99 7.74
N PHE A 60 8.72 -9.56 6.99
CA PHE A 60 7.64 -8.72 7.49
C PHE A 60 6.28 -9.41 7.40
N LYS A 61 5.47 -9.22 8.42
CA LYS A 61 4.06 -9.60 8.43
C LYS A 61 3.23 -8.43 7.94
N LEU A 62 2.55 -8.63 6.80
CA LEU A 62 1.65 -7.63 6.22
C LEU A 62 0.18 -7.97 6.53
N LYS A 63 -0.51 -7.06 7.22
CA LYS A 63 -1.95 -7.11 7.46
C LYS A 63 -2.64 -5.95 6.75
N CYS A 64 -3.53 -6.25 5.81
CA CYS A 64 -4.43 -5.23 5.25
C CYS A 64 -5.40 -4.77 6.35
N VAL A 65 -5.43 -3.47 6.63
CA VAL A 65 -6.32 -2.86 7.65
C VAL A 65 -7.44 -2.03 7.03
N GLY A 66 -7.40 -1.82 5.72
CA GLY A 66 -8.41 -1.08 4.97
C GLY A 66 -7.93 -0.78 3.55
N GLY A 67 -8.78 -0.12 2.77
CA GLY A 67 -8.44 0.30 1.42
C GLY A 67 -9.56 1.09 0.77
N GLY A 68 -9.34 1.49 -0.48
CA GLY A 68 -10.28 2.30 -1.24
C GLY A 68 -9.73 2.57 -2.64
N ARG A 69 -9.94 3.79 -3.12
CA ARG A 69 -9.38 4.32 -4.37
C ARG A 69 -8.61 5.60 -4.12
N ILE A 70 -7.57 5.79 -4.93
CA ILE A 70 -6.83 7.03 -5.03
C ILE A 70 -7.01 7.56 -6.44
N LYS A 71 -7.30 8.84 -6.57
CA LYS A 71 -7.11 9.61 -7.80
C LYS A 71 -5.91 10.51 -7.61
N HIS A 72 -4.82 10.24 -8.32
CA HIS A 72 -3.59 11.00 -8.28
C HIS A 72 -3.46 11.83 -9.56
N ASP A 73 -3.45 13.14 -9.41
CA ASP A 73 -3.21 14.10 -10.49
C ASP A 73 -1.87 14.81 -10.23
N ASN A 74 -0.80 14.31 -10.85
CA ASN A 74 0.54 14.88 -10.69
C ASN A 74 0.65 16.31 -11.24
N ALA A 75 -0.12 16.64 -12.29
CA ALA A 75 -0.08 17.96 -12.90
C ALA A 75 -0.74 19.00 -11.97
N ALA A 76 -1.88 18.64 -11.38
CA ALA A 76 -2.56 19.47 -10.39
C ALA A 76 -1.92 19.40 -8.99
N LYS A 77 -0.96 18.48 -8.75
CA LYS A 77 -0.40 18.14 -7.43
C LYS A 77 -1.48 17.78 -6.42
N ASP A 78 -2.52 17.07 -6.88
CA ASP A 78 -3.68 16.69 -6.07
C ASP A 78 -3.78 15.17 -5.92
N ILE A 79 -4.13 14.73 -4.72
CA ILE A 79 -4.35 13.33 -4.39
C ILE A 79 -5.66 13.20 -3.61
N LEU A 80 -6.68 12.68 -4.28
CA LEU A 80 -7.97 12.40 -3.66
C LEU A 80 -8.04 10.92 -3.23
N VAL A 81 -8.18 10.68 -1.93
CA VAL A 81 -8.36 9.35 -1.34
C VAL A 81 -9.82 9.16 -0.94
N TYR A 82 -10.48 8.12 -1.44
CA TYR A 82 -11.92 7.93 -1.26
C TYR A 82 -12.38 6.48 -1.42
N GLY A 83 -13.65 6.21 -1.10
CA GLY A 83 -14.27 4.89 -1.25
C GLY A 83 -13.83 3.89 -0.19
N TYR A 84 -14.09 2.60 -0.44
CA TYR A 84 -13.83 1.50 0.47
C TYR A 84 -13.30 0.27 -0.28
N SER A 85 -12.63 -0.63 0.44
CA SER A 85 -12.27 -1.95 -0.05
C SER A 85 -13.49 -2.86 0.03
N GLN A 86 -13.84 -3.51 -1.07
CA GLN A 86 -14.81 -4.61 -1.03
C GLN A 86 -14.15 -5.81 -0.35
N VAL A 87 -14.95 -6.54 0.43
CA VAL A 87 -14.55 -7.75 1.16
C VAL A 87 -14.25 -8.90 0.21
#